data_AF-A0AA37D3B7-F1
#
_entry.id   AF-A0AA37D3B7-F1
#
_cell.length_a   1.000
_cell.length_b   1.000
_cell.length_c   1.000
_cell.angle_alpha   90.00
_cell.angle_beta   90.00
_cell.angle_gamma   90.00
#
_symmetry.space_group_name_H-M   'P 1'
#
loop_
_entity.id
_entity.type
_entity.pdbx_description
1 polymer ?
#
loop_
_entity_poly.entity_id
_entity_poly.type
_entity_poly.pdbx_seq_one_letter_code
_entity_poly.pdbx_strand_id
1 'polypeptide(L)'
;MQTNFISEQYTAITRDLDRLTKLIQRLPHRDARVAAITPTAKGSESEPTTSIVVLEQTGSDALSLAADCYRDLHIIPQLSQKSARRTVGVLWLSPSQIGAAATDELRQLVDRINTAKAGIETFIVSNYCTRQERFEALRAECPGVMTLHLYRQIRCYAEGDVDSIRFTWQQKDSLKRPDKDELMRRIRVELEKAGPDFRPPLEELLDKISGTPEAALRERREVKVQPVANIMAAGALKTVTAPMPLILLQDTDAKIKMLKSFDPKAGRKTRNDRVESRVIGTFCGVAIEAFPV
;
A
#
# COMPACT_ATOMS: atom_id res chain seq x y z
N MET A 1 5.71 6.27 -36.06
CA MET A 1 5.67 6.78 -34.66
C MET A 1 6.30 5.72 -33.79
N GLN A 2 7.42 6.02 -33.15
CA GLN A 2 8.01 5.14 -32.15
C GLN A 2 7.07 5.21 -30.93
N THR A 3 6.40 4.11 -30.63
CA THR A 3 5.50 4.06 -29.47
C THR A 3 6.35 4.15 -28.20
N ASN A 4 5.98 5.04 -27.29
CA ASN A 4 6.68 5.20 -26.02
C ASN A 4 6.51 3.92 -25.17
N PHE A 5 7.61 3.35 -24.66
CA PHE A 5 7.62 2.15 -23.83
C PHE A 5 6.57 2.18 -22.70
N ILE A 6 6.42 3.33 -22.02
CA ILE A 6 5.45 3.47 -20.93
C ILE A 6 4.01 3.29 -21.46
N SER A 7 3.70 3.90 -22.59
CA SER A 7 2.38 3.82 -23.23
C SER A 7 2.05 2.40 -23.71
N GLU A 8 3.04 1.68 -24.26
CA GLU A 8 2.89 0.27 -24.63
C GLU A 8 2.56 -0.62 -23.42
N GLN A 9 3.37 -0.50 -22.36
CA GLN A 9 3.15 -1.27 -21.13
C GLN A 9 1.81 -0.92 -20.49
N TYR A 10 1.43 0.37 -20.48
CA TYR A 10 0.16 0.81 -19.93
C TYR A 10 -1.04 0.26 -20.71
N THR A 11 -0.97 0.27 -22.04
CA THR A 11 -1.98 -0.34 -22.91
C THR A 11 -2.09 -1.85 -22.69
N ALA A 12 -0.96 -2.53 -22.49
CA ALA A 12 -0.95 -3.95 -22.15
C ALA A 12 -1.62 -4.21 -20.79
N ILE A 13 -1.32 -3.39 -19.77
CA ILE A 13 -1.93 -3.47 -18.43
C ILE A 13 -3.45 -3.32 -18.52
N THR A 14 -3.96 -2.28 -19.18
CA THR A 14 -5.42 -2.03 -19.25
C THR A 14 -6.14 -3.16 -19.96
N ARG A 15 -5.63 -3.60 -21.12
CA ARG A 15 -6.16 -4.75 -21.87
C ARG A 15 -6.17 -6.03 -21.02
N ASP A 16 -5.06 -6.33 -20.35
CA ASP A 16 -4.92 -7.58 -19.60
C ASP A 16 -5.76 -7.54 -18.30
N LEU A 17 -5.92 -6.37 -17.68
CA LEU A 17 -6.87 -6.17 -16.58
C LEU A 17 -8.32 -6.41 -17.03
N ASP A 18 -8.73 -5.90 -18.19
CA ASP A 18 -10.08 -6.15 -18.72
C ASP A 18 -10.31 -7.63 -19.05
N ARG A 19 -9.26 -8.34 -19.50
CA ARG A 19 -9.34 -9.80 -19.67
C ARG A 19 -9.45 -10.50 -18.31
N LEU A 20 -8.70 -10.05 -17.32
CA LEU A 20 -8.70 -10.64 -15.98
C LEU A 20 -10.06 -10.49 -15.32
N THR A 21 -10.67 -9.31 -15.39
CA THR A 21 -12.01 -9.06 -14.81
C THR A 21 -13.08 -9.95 -15.44
N LYS A 22 -13.06 -10.11 -16.76
CA LYS A 22 -13.98 -11.03 -17.45
C LYS A 22 -13.76 -12.48 -17.03
N LEU A 23 -12.50 -12.90 -16.87
CA LEU A 23 -12.16 -14.27 -16.49
C LEU A 23 -12.60 -14.58 -15.06
N ILE A 24 -12.30 -13.72 -14.09
CA ILE A 24 -12.73 -13.89 -12.69
C ILE A 24 -14.24 -13.74 -12.49
N GLN A 25 -14.98 -13.12 -13.42
CA GLN A 25 -16.43 -13.07 -13.31
C GLN A 25 -17.11 -14.32 -13.89
N ARG A 26 -16.45 -15.00 -14.84
CA ARG A 26 -17.00 -16.16 -15.55
C ARG A 26 -16.66 -17.50 -14.90
N LEU A 27 -15.46 -17.62 -14.34
CA LEU A 27 -14.99 -18.89 -13.79
C LEU A 27 -15.75 -19.26 -12.51
N PRO A 28 -15.99 -20.54 -12.24
CA PRO A 28 -16.55 -20.96 -10.96
C PRO A 28 -15.54 -20.73 -9.84
N HIS A 29 -16.02 -20.17 -8.72
CA HIS A 29 -15.22 -19.90 -7.53
C HIS A 29 -15.59 -20.91 -6.46
N ARG A 30 -14.59 -21.36 -5.71
CA ARG A 30 -14.79 -22.12 -4.49
C ARG A 30 -15.26 -21.21 -3.35
N ASP A 31 -14.66 -20.02 -3.27
CA ASP A 31 -15.05 -18.97 -2.35
C ASP A 31 -14.65 -17.60 -2.91
N ALA A 32 -15.43 -16.57 -2.64
CA ALA A 32 -15.13 -15.20 -3.02
C ALA A 32 -15.60 -14.29 -1.91
N ARG A 33 -14.66 -13.62 -1.24
CA ARG A 33 -14.93 -12.73 -0.09
C ARG A 33 -14.07 -11.50 -0.20
N VAL A 34 -14.69 -10.33 -0.21
CA VAL A 34 -13.98 -9.06 -0.30
C VAL A 34 -14.66 -8.01 0.54
N ALA A 35 -13.94 -6.96 0.92
CA ALA A 35 -14.49 -5.79 1.55
C ALA A 35 -13.77 -4.55 1.06
N ALA A 36 -14.53 -3.57 0.54
CA ALA A 36 -14.00 -2.25 0.26
C ALA A 36 -13.73 -1.52 1.57
N ILE A 37 -12.59 -0.83 1.63
CA ILE A 37 -12.27 0.09 2.72
C ILE A 37 -12.64 1.49 2.26
N THR A 38 -13.39 2.21 3.10
CA THR A 38 -13.82 3.58 2.82
C THR A 38 -12.63 4.45 2.39
N PRO A 39 -12.65 4.99 1.15
CA PRO A 39 -11.59 5.87 0.68
C PRO A 39 -11.46 7.14 1.52
N THR A 40 -10.24 7.66 1.62
CA THR A 40 -10.02 8.98 2.22
C THR A 40 -10.49 10.08 1.27
N ALA A 41 -11.35 10.97 1.74
CA ALA A 41 -11.75 12.15 0.98
C ALA A 41 -10.55 13.09 0.75
N LYS A 42 -10.59 13.85 -0.34
CA LYS A 42 -9.57 14.86 -0.63
C LYS A 42 -9.61 15.95 0.46
N GLY A 43 -8.45 16.27 1.05
CA GLY A 43 -8.34 17.25 2.14
C GLY A 43 -8.31 16.63 3.54
N SER A 44 -8.84 15.41 3.70
CA SER A 44 -8.88 14.70 4.99
C SER A 44 -7.63 13.81 5.23
N GLU A 45 -6.53 14.03 4.49
CA GLU A 45 -5.34 13.20 4.63
C GLU A 45 -4.63 13.34 5.97
N SER A 46 -4.73 14.49 6.62
CA SER A 46 -4.14 14.76 7.93
C SER A 46 -5.05 14.37 9.09
N GLU A 47 -6.32 14.05 8.82
CA GLU A 47 -7.25 13.66 9.88
C GLU A 47 -6.83 12.34 10.54
N PRO A 48 -6.94 12.25 11.88
CA PRO A 48 -6.71 11.00 12.61
C PRO A 48 -7.59 9.87 12.07
N THR A 49 -7.08 8.64 12.13
CA THR A 49 -7.88 7.48 11.71
C THR A 49 -8.94 7.19 12.76
N THR A 50 -10.21 7.33 12.38
CA THR A 50 -11.36 6.94 13.19
C THR A 50 -11.70 5.45 12.99
N SER A 51 -12.82 4.99 13.54
CA SER A 51 -13.30 3.64 13.29
C SER A 51 -13.55 3.40 11.79
N ILE A 52 -13.05 2.30 11.26
CA ILE A 52 -13.28 1.90 9.86
C ILE A 52 -14.25 0.74 9.86
N VAL A 53 -15.44 0.96 9.30
CA VAL A 53 -16.43 -0.10 9.10
C VAL A 53 -16.01 -0.97 7.93
N VAL A 54 -15.99 -2.28 8.12
CA VAL A 54 -15.68 -3.26 7.08
C VAL A 54 -16.89 -4.15 6.89
N LEU A 55 -17.45 -4.11 5.68
CA LEU A 55 -18.58 -4.95 5.28
C LEU A 55 -18.09 -5.96 4.24
N GLU A 56 -18.13 -7.24 4.62
CA GLU A 56 -17.81 -8.35 3.73
C GLU A 56 -18.91 -8.52 2.68
N GLN A 57 -18.48 -8.61 1.43
CA GLN A 57 -19.27 -9.01 0.29
C GLN A 57 -18.81 -10.40 -0.14
N THR A 58 -19.76 -11.20 -0.62
CA THR A 58 -19.50 -12.59 -1.04
C THR A 58 -20.07 -12.87 -2.42
N GLY A 59 -19.59 -13.92 -3.10
CA GLY A 59 -20.15 -14.36 -4.37
C GLY A 59 -20.05 -13.28 -5.47
N SER A 60 -21.12 -13.06 -6.24
CA SER A 60 -21.12 -12.12 -7.38
C SER A 60 -20.73 -10.69 -7.00
N ASP A 61 -21.18 -10.21 -5.84
CA ASP A 61 -20.88 -8.86 -5.38
C ASP A 61 -19.39 -8.73 -5.06
N ALA A 62 -18.80 -9.80 -4.54
CA ALA A 62 -17.36 -9.86 -4.31
C ALA A 62 -16.56 -9.83 -5.62
N LEU A 63 -17.01 -10.56 -6.64
CA LEU A 63 -16.35 -10.61 -7.94
C LEU A 63 -16.42 -9.24 -8.64
N SER A 64 -17.57 -8.58 -8.60
CA SER A 64 -17.75 -7.22 -9.14
C SER A 64 -16.83 -6.22 -8.43
N LEU A 65 -16.78 -6.24 -7.10
CA LEU A 65 -15.94 -5.33 -6.34
C LEU A 65 -14.44 -5.58 -6.55
N ALA A 66 -14.03 -6.85 -6.72
CA ALA A 66 -12.66 -7.19 -7.07
C ALA A 66 -12.28 -6.71 -8.47
N ALA A 67 -13.17 -6.92 -9.45
CA ALA A 67 -12.97 -6.47 -10.83
C ALA A 67 -12.81 -4.94 -10.92
N ASP A 68 -13.63 -4.19 -10.18
CA ASP A 68 -13.51 -2.74 -10.11
C ASP A 68 -12.20 -2.31 -9.41
N CYS A 69 -11.81 -3.00 -8.33
CA CYS A 69 -10.57 -2.73 -7.63
C CYS A 69 -9.33 -2.91 -8.53
N TYR A 70 -9.28 -3.97 -9.34
CA TYR A 70 -8.13 -4.21 -10.21
C TYR A 70 -7.99 -3.16 -11.31
N ARG A 71 -9.11 -2.63 -11.81
CA ARG A 71 -9.15 -1.56 -12.84
C ARG A 71 -9.00 -0.15 -12.28
N ASP A 72 -9.08 0.00 -10.96
CA ASP A 72 -8.98 1.28 -10.28
C ASP A 72 -7.55 1.84 -10.33
N LEU A 73 -7.20 2.49 -11.44
CA LEU A 73 -5.88 3.05 -11.72
C LEU A 73 -5.83 4.58 -11.69
N HIS A 74 -6.98 5.26 -11.82
CA HIS A 74 -7.02 6.70 -12.12
C HIS A 74 -7.41 7.55 -10.91
N ILE A 75 -7.11 8.85 -10.99
CA ILE A 75 -7.52 9.84 -10.00
C ILE A 75 -9.05 10.00 -10.03
N ILE A 76 -9.65 10.00 -8.84
CA ILE A 76 -11.05 10.35 -8.63
C ILE A 76 -11.06 11.72 -7.94
N PRO A 77 -11.63 12.78 -8.55
CA PRO A 77 -11.47 14.16 -8.07
C PRO A 77 -11.83 14.40 -6.60
N GLN A 78 -12.82 13.66 -6.08
CA GLN A 78 -13.31 13.81 -4.70
C GLN A 78 -12.51 13.02 -3.66
N LEU A 79 -11.60 12.15 -4.11
CA LEU A 79 -10.83 11.27 -3.24
C LEU A 79 -9.37 11.71 -3.17
N SER A 80 -8.72 11.32 -2.08
CA SER A 80 -7.31 11.58 -1.88
C SER A 80 -6.45 10.95 -2.97
N GLN A 81 -5.48 11.72 -3.46
CA GLN A 81 -4.42 11.23 -4.35
C GLN A 81 -3.19 10.73 -3.58
N LYS A 82 -3.17 10.92 -2.24
CA LYS A 82 -2.07 10.55 -1.35
C LYS A 82 -2.37 9.26 -0.56
N SER A 83 -3.64 8.88 -0.46
CA SER A 83 -4.10 7.66 0.20
C SER A 83 -4.59 6.65 -0.84
N ALA A 84 -4.02 5.45 -0.85
CA ALA A 84 -4.46 4.40 -1.75
C ALA A 84 -5.87 3.91 -1.39
N ARG A 85 -6.74 3.76 -2.38
CA ARG A 85 -8.06 3.12 -2.19
C ARG A 85 -7.82 1.61 -2.13
N ARG A 86 -8.50 0.91 -1.22
CA ARG A 86 -8.20 -0.49 -0.93
C ARG A 86 -9.45 -1.33 -0.91
N THR A 87 -9.35 -2.52 -1.50
CA THR A 87 -10.33 -3.59 -1.35
C THR A 87 -9.57 -4.81 -0.87
N VAL A 88 -9.90 -5.31 0.31
CA VAL A 88 -9.24 -6.48 0.89
C VAL A 88 -10.06 -7.73 0.59
N GLY A 89 -9.44 -8.90 0.47
CA GLY A 89 -10.18 -10.15 0.32
C GLY A 89 -9.45 -11.22 -0.44
N VAL A 90 -10.16 -12.27 -0.80
CA VAL A 90 -9.67 -13.40 -1.57
C VAL A 90 -10.69 -13.83 -2.62
N LEU A 91 -10.20 -14.15 -3.80
CA LEU A 91 -10.88 -14.92 -4.83
C LEU A 91 -10.22 -16.30 -4.87
N TRP A 92 -10.93 -17.33 -4.43
CA TRP A 92 -10.42 -18.68 -4.36
C TRP A 92 -11.03 -19.54 -5.46
N LEU A 93 -10.18 -20.02 -6.37
CA LEU A 93 -10.53 -20.94 -7.44
C LEU A 93 -9.81 -22.26 -7.25
N SER A 94 -10.48 -23.34 -7.63
CA SER A 94 -9.96 -24.71 -7.59
C SER A 94 -9.46 -25.09 -8.99
N PRO A 95 -8.15 -25.40 -9.17
CA PRO A 95 -7.60 -25.84 -10.45
C PRO A 95 -8.32 -27.05 -11.05
N SER A 96 -8.73 -28.01 -10.22
CA SER A 96 -9.52 -29.17 -10.67
C SER A 96 -10.91 -28.78 -11.18
N GLN A 97 -11.52 -27.72 -10.63
CA GLN A 97 -12.84 -27.23 -11.04
C GLN A 97 -12.79 -26.35 -12.30
N ILE A 98 -11.81 -25.47 -12.43
CA ILE A 98 -11.69 -24.55 -13.57
C ILE A 98 -10.91 -25.14 -14.75
N GLY A 99 -10.13 -26.20 -14.51
CA GLY A 99 -9.27 -26.86 -15.48
C GLY A 99 -7.88 -26.21 -15.62
N ALA A 100 -6.92 -27.01 -16.08
CA ALA A 100 -5.52 -26.59 -16.22
C ALA A 100 -5.35 -25.36 -17.14
N ALA A 101 -6.04 -25.33 -18.28
CA ALA A 101 -5.94 -24.22 -19.24
C ALA A 101 -6.38 -22.88 -18.63
N ALA A 102 -7.49 -22.86 -17.88
CA ALA A 102 -7.97 -21.63 -17.23
C ALA A 102 -7.07 -21.22 -16.05
N THR A 103 -6.53 -22.21 -15.33
CA THR A 103 -5.56 -21.98 -14.24
C THR A 103 -4.29 -21.32 -14.77
N ASP A 104 -3.72 -21.86 -15.86
CA ASP A 104 -2.55 -21.29 -16.51
C ASP A 104 -2.83 -19.92 -17.12
N GLU A 105 -4.00 -19.72 -17.73
CA GLU A 105 -4.41 -18.42 -18.27
C GLU A 105 -4.45 -17.36 -17.17
N LEU A 106 -5.06 -17.66 -16.01
CA LEU A 106 -5.11 -16.74 -14.87
C LEU A 106 -3.72 -16.39 -14.38
N ARG A 107 -2.86 -17.39 -14.17
CA ARG A 107 -1.49 -17.19 -13.68
C ARG A 107 -0.69 -16.32 -14.64
N GLN A 108 -0.66 -16.68 -15.92
CA GLN A 108 0.07 -15.94 -16.94
C GLN A 108 -0.46 -14.50 -17.11
N LEU A 109 -1.77 -14.30 -16.98
CA LEU A 109 -2.36 -12.97 -17.10
C LEU A 109 -1.96 -12.08 -15.92
N VAL A 110 -1.99 -12.60 -14.69
CA VAL A 110 -1.49 -11.89 -13.51
C VAL A 110 0.00 -11.58 -13.66
N ASP A 111 0.80 -12.55 -14.09
CA ASP A 111 2.25 -12.38 -14.30
C ASP A 111 2.56 -11.29 -15.34
N ARG A 112 1.83 -11.27 -16.46
CA ARG A 112 1.98 -10.22 -17.49
C ARG A 112 1.61 -8.83 -16.95
N ILE A 113 0.49 -8.70 -16.27
CA ILE A 113 0.07 -7.42 -15.66
C ILE A 113 1.14 -6.92 -14.70
N ASN A 114 1.60 -7.79 -13.81
CA ASN A 114 2.58 -7.46 -12.78
C ASN A 114 3.94 -7.10 -13.38
N THR A 115 4.38 -7.85 -14.40
CA THR A 115 5.62 -7.58 -15.15
C THR A 115 5.56 -6.23 -15.85
N ALA A 116 4.45 -5.91 -16.52
CA ALA A 116 4.28 -4.63 -17.20
C ALA A 116 4.28 -3.45 -16.20
N LYS A 117 3.61 -3.61 -15.05
CA LYS A 117 3.62 -2.62 -13.96
C LYS A 117 5.04 -2.38 -13.43
N ALA A 118 5.78 -3.45 -13.17
CA ALA A 118 7.17 -3.39 -12.70
C ALA A 118 8.10 -2.80 -13.77
N GLY A 119 7.82 -3.07 -15.05
CA GLY A 119 8.54 -2.48 -16.20
C GLY A 119 8.40 -0.96 -16.23
N ILE A 120 7.18 -0.43 -16.09
CA ILE A 120 6.96 1.03 -15.99
C ILE A 120 7.68 1.61 -14.77
N GLU A 121 7.57 0.99 -13.60
CA GLU A 121 8.24 1.46 -12.38
C GLU A 121 9.75 1.52 -12.56
N THR A 122 10.35 0.44 -13.08
CA THR A 122 11.79 0.33 -13.32
C THR A 122 12.26 1.37 -14.33
N PHE A 123 11.53 1.53 -15.44
CA PHE A 123 11.85 2.52 -16.47
C PHE A 123 11.82 3.94 -15.89
N ILE A 124 10.76 4.30 -15.14
CA ILE A 124 10.63 5.63 -14.53
C ILE A 124 11.74 5.90 -13.51
N VAL A 125 12.04 4.94 -12.63
CA VAL A 125 13.06 5.11 -11.59
C VAL A 125 14.47 5.22 -12.18
N SER A 126 14.74 4.49 -13.26
CA SER A 126 16.07 4.43 -13.89
C SER A 126 16.35 5.62 -14.82
N ASN A 127 15.32 6.21 -15.45
CA ASN A 127 15.50 7.28 -16.43
C ASN A 127 15.26 8.69 -15.89
N TYR A 128 14.65 8.83 -14.69
CA TYR A 128 14.33 10.13 -14.11
C TYR A 128 14.82 10.23 -12.67
N CYS A 129 15.58 11.28 -12.37
CA CYS A 129 16.29 11.46 -11.10
C CYS A 129 15.36 11.99 -10.01
N THR A 130 14.57 13.01 -10.34
CA THR A 130 13.74 13.71 -9.36
C THR A 130 12.32 13.17 -9.32
N ARG A 131 11.65 13.36 -8.19
CA ARG A 131 10.23 12.99 -8.04
C ARG A 131 9.33 13.74 -9.03
N GLN A 132 9.68 15.00 -9.35
CA GLN A 132 8.91 15.84 -10.25
C GLN A 132 8.99 15.30 -11.68
N GLU A 133 10.20 15.02 -12.17
CA GLU A 133 10.42 14.44 -13.51
C GLU A 133 9.70 13.09 -13.65
N ARG A 134 9.79 12.22 -12.64
CA ARG A 134 9.08 10.93 -12.62
C ARG A 134 7.57 11.10 -12.75
N PHE A 135 7.01 12.09 -12.04
CA PHE A 135 5.59 12.39 -12.08
C PHE A 135 5.15 12.94 -13.45
N GLU A 136 5.93 13.86 -14.01
CA GLU A 136 5.66 14.46 -15.33
C GLU A 136 5.75 13.44 -16.45
N ALA A 137 6.79 12.60 -16.45
CA ALA A 137 6.98 11.54 -17.43
C ALA A 137 5.81 10.53 -17.41
N LEU A 138 5.40 10.10 -16.22
CA LEU A 138 4.26 9.18 -16.10
C LEU A 138 2.95 9.85 -16.53
N ARG A 139 2.73 11.12 -16.19
CA ARG A 139 1.51 11.85 -16.54
C ARG A 139 1.40 12.12 -18.04
N ALA A 140 2.53 12.34 -18.72
CA ALA A 140 2.55 12.54 -20.17
C ALA A 140 2.01 11.32 -20.92
N GLU A 141 2.40 10.12 -20.48
CA GLU A 141 2.04 8.87 -21.15
C GLU A 141 0.78 8.20 -20.57
N CYS A 142 0.46 8.48 -19.30
CA CYS A 142 -0.69 7.92 -18.59
C CYS A 142 -1.48 9.02 -17.85
N PRO A 143 -2.21 9.90 -18.57
CA PRO A 143 -2.89 11.03 -17.95
C PRO A 143 -3.88 10.59 -16.87
N GLY A 144 -3.77 11.22 -15.69
CA GLY A 144 -4.67 10.96 -14.57
C GLY A 144 -4.43 9.63 -13.85
N VAL A 145 -3.39 8.86 -14.20
CA VAL A 145 -3.03 7.66 -13.44
C VAL A 145 -2.57 8.03 -12.03
N MET A 146 -2.95 7.21 -11.06
CA MET A 146 -2.45 7.29 -9.69
C MET A 146 -1.28 6.32 -9.54
N THR A 147 -0.05 6.84 -9.37
CA THR A 147 1.18 6.04 -9.31
C THR A 147 1.12 4.88 -8.30
N LEU A 148 0.55 5.13 -7.11
CA LEU A 148 0.38 4.09 -6.07
C LEU A 148 -0.53 2.93 -6.53
N HIS A 149 -1.50 3.21 -7.40
CA HIS A 149 -2.43 2.22 -7.94
C HIS A 149 -1.87 1.50 -9.16
N LEU A 150 -1.03 2.18 -9.94
CA LEU A 150 -0.29 1.55 -11.02
C LEU A 150 0.70 0.52 -10.48
N TYR A 151 1.48 0.86 -9.45
CA TYR A 151 2.58 0.01 -8.97
C TYR A 151 2.15 -1.14 -8.05
N ARG A 152 0.93 -1.10 -7.47
CA ARG A 152 0.45 -2.22 -6.65
C ARG A 152 0.24 -3.48 -7.49
N GLN A 153 0.89 -4.55 -7.07
CA GLN A 153 0.88 -5.86 -7.72
C GLN A 153 -0.35 -6.68 -7.31
N ILE A 154 -0.90 -7.45 -8.25
CA ILE A 154 -1.96 -8.44 -7.98
C ILE A 154 -1.27 -9.69 -7.45
N ARG A 155 -1.64 -10.14 -6.26
CA ARG A 155 -1.02 -11.33 -5.66
C ARG A 155 -1.82 -12.56 -6.02
N CYS A 156 -1.18 -13.49 -6.70
CA CYS A 156 -1.71 -14.81 -7.03
C CYS A 156 -0.89 -15.86 -6.30
N TYR A 157 -1.56 -16.72 -5.51
CA TYR A 157 -0.96 -17.86 -4.83
C TYR A 157 -1.40 -19.12 -5.57
N ALA A 158 -0.50 -19.69 -6.35
CA ALA A 158 -0.71 -20.90 -7.13
C ALA A 158 0.31 -22.00 -6.83
N GLU A 159 1.35 -21.67 -6.05
CA GLU A 159 2.45 -22.56 -5.70
C GLU A 159 2.41 -22.86 -4.20
N GLY A 160 2.39 -24.15 -3.87
CA GLY A 160 2.32 -24.64 -2.49
C GLY A 160 0.93 -24.49 -1.87
N ASP A 161 0.62 -25.37 -0.92
CA ASP A 161 -0.65 -25.33 -0.21
C ASP A 161 -0.66 -24.22 0.84
N VAL A 162 -1.61 -23.30 0.70
CA VAL A 162 -1.92 -22.28 1.70
C VAL A 162 -2.88 -22.86 2.72
N ASP A 163 -2.42 -23.00 3.96
CA ASP A 163 -3.23 -23.52 5.08
C ASP A 163 -4.28 -22.48 5.53
N SER A 164 -3.90 -21.20 5.55
CA SER A 164 -4.80 -20.13 5.97
C SER A 164 -4.41 -18.75 5.49
N ILE A 165 -5.42 -17.90 5.28
CA ILE A 165 -5.28 -16.47 5.02
C ILE A 165 -6.11 -15.72 6.05
N ARG A 166 -5.44 -14.89 6.86
CA ARG A 166 -6.10 -14.03 7.85
C ARG A 166 -5.80 -12.56 7.60
N PHE A 167 -6.85 -11.81 7.32
CA PHE A 167 -6.75 -10.36 7.15
C PHE A 167 -6.83 -9.64 8.50
N THR A 168 -5.91 -8.71 8.73
CA THR A 168 -5.84 -7.91 9.96
C THR A 168 -5.44 -6.47 9.65
N TRP A 169 -5.75 -5.56 10.57
CA TRP A 169 -5.22 -4.20 10.53
C TRP A 169 -3.78 -4.17 11.03
N GLN A 170 -2.92 -3.47 10.30
CA GLN A 170 -1.55 -3.20 10.70
C GLN A 170 -1.40 -1.71 11.01
N GLN A 171 -1.04 -1.44 12.27
CA GLN A 171 -0.57 -0.13 12.73
C GLN A 171 0.94 -0.22 12.93
N LYS A 172 1.69 0.56 12.16
CA LYS A 172 3.15 0.62 12.24
C LYS A 172 3.59 2.07 12.28
N ASP A 173 4.82 2.25 12.76
CA ASP A 173 5.51 3.52 12.63
C ASP A 173 6.56 3.35 11.53
N SER A 174 6.70 4.37 10.69
CA SER A 174 7.85 4.53 9.82
C SER A 174 8.97 5.10 10.67
N LEU A 175 10.05 4.35 10.76
CA LEU A 175 11.24 4.72 11.49
C LEU A 175 12.37 4.95 10.49
N LYS A 176 13.03 6.10 10.58
CA LYS A 176 14.17 6.43 9.73
C LYS A 176 15.25 7.10 10.59
N ARG A 177 16.51 6.71 10.39
CA ARG A 177 17.62 7.52 10.90
C ARG A 177 17.83 8.69 9.93
N PRO A 178 17.69 9.94 10.40
CA PRO A 178 17.90 11.10 9.55
C PRO A 178 19.39 11.30 9.27
N ASP A 179 19.69 11.93 8.14
CA ASP A 179 20.92 12.69 7.96
C ASP A 179 20.77 13.97 8.80
N LYS A 180 21.68 14.19 9.75
CA LYS A 180 21.53 15.27 10.73
C LYS A 180 21.59 16.65 10.09
N ASP A 181 22.51 16.84 9.14
CA ASP A 181 22.72 18.14 8.50
C ASP A 181 21.56 18.51 7.57
N GLU A 182 21.07 17.55 6.80
CA GLU A 182 19.90 17.75 5.95
C GLU A 182 18.63 18.02 6.77
N LEU A 183 18.45 17.34 7.91
CA LEU A 183 17.33 17.61 8.82
C LEU A 183 17.40 19.03 9.39
N MET A 184 18.57 19.44 9.90
CA MET A 184 18.80 20.79 10.41
C MET A 184 18.56 21.85 9.33
N ARG A 185 19.04 21.61 8.10
CA ARG A 185 18.83 22.49 6.95
C ARG A 185 17.34 22.68 6.64
N ARG A 186 16.57 21.58 6.60
CA ARG A 186 15.11 21.64 6.39
C ARG A 186 14.40 22.47 7.47
N ILE A 187 14.80 22.31 8.73
CA ILE A 187 14.21 23.07 9.85
C ILE A 187 14.55 24.57 9.73
N ARG A 188 15.79 24.92 9.38
CA ARG A 188 16.20 26.34 9.17
C ARG A 188 15.40 27.02 8.05
N VAL A 189 15.16 26.32 6.94
CA VAL A 189 14.34 26.83 5.83
C VAL A 189 12.90 27.13 6.27
N GLU A 190 12.33 26.31 7.15
CA GLU A 190 10.99 26.58 7.70
C GLU A 190 11.02 27.67 8.78
N LEU A 191 12.10 27.77 9.57
CA LEU A 191 12.30 28.82 10.56
C LEU A 191 12.34 30.22 9.92
N GLU A 192 12.97 30.36 8.76
CA GLU A 192 13.01 31.64 8.00
C GLU A 192 11.61 32.13 7.60
N LYS A 193 10.67 31.20 7.40
CA LYS A 193 9.28 31.50 7.00
C LYS A 193 8.32 31.56 8.19
N ALA A 194 8.78 31.16 9.38
CA ALA A 194 7.93 31.02 10.55
C ALA A 194 7.58 32.38 11.17
N GLY A 195 6.30 32.57 11.52
CA GLY A 195 5.87 33.69 12.35
C GLY A 195 6.35 33.59 13.80
N PRO A 196 6.16 34.63 14.63
CA PRO A 196 6.71 34.72 15.99
C PRO A 196 6.37 33.52 16.87
N ASP A 197 5.16 32.98 16.79
CA ASP A 197 4.71 31.88 17.64
C ASP A 197 5.34 30.52 17.27
N PHE A 198 5.78 30.37 16.02
CA PHE A 198 6.33 29.11 15.50
C PHE A 198 7.86 29.07 15.51
N ARG A 199 8.53 30.22 15.69
CA ARG A 199 9.99 30.28 15.76
C ARG A 199 10.58 29.61 17.01
N PRO A 200 10.14 29.91 18.25
CA PRO A 200 10.76 29.34 19.45
C PRO A 200 10.76 27.80 19.48
N PRO A 201 9.66 27.11 19.12
CA PRO A 201 9.67 25.64 19.06
C PRO A 201 10.66 25.07 18.03
N LEU A 202 10.88 25.77 16.90
CA LEU A 202 11.82 25.35 15.87
C LEU A 202 13.28 25.60 16.28
N GLU A 203 13.55 26.73 16.94
CA GLU A 203 14.87 27.06 17.51
C GLU A 203 15.24 26.06 18.61
N GLU A 204 14.32 25.76 19.55
CA GLU A 204 14.52 24.75 20.58
C GLU A 204 14.78 23.35 19.98
N LEU A 205 14.08 23.00 18.89
CA LEU A 205 14.30 21.74 18.19
C LEU A 205 15.68 21.68 17.53
N LEU A 206 16.15 22.76 16.92
CA LEU A 206 17.51 22.85 16.35
C LEU A 206 18.58 22.63 17.42
N ASP A 207 18.43 23.27 18.59
CA ASP A 207 19.39 23.13 19.70
C ASP A 207 19.46 21.68 20.20
N LYS A 208 18.29 21.05 20.41
CA LYS A 208 18.20 19.64 20.82
C LYS A 208 18.82 18.68 19.80
N ILE A 209 18.57 18.89 18.50
CA ILE A 209 19.16 18.07 17.43
C ILE A 209 20.67 18.30 17.37
N SER A 210 21.12 19.55 17.47
CA SER A 210 22.54 19.91 17.49
C SER A 210 23.30 19.18 18.60
N GLY A 211 22.74 19.14 19.81
CA GLY A 211 23.31 18.43 20.96
C GLY A 211 23.22 16.90 20.92
N THR A 212 22.47 16.31 19.96
CA THR A 212 22.28 14.85 19.87
C THR A 212 23.18 14.25 18.79
N PRO A 213 23.96 13.20 19.06
CA PRO A 213 24.72 12.48 18.02
C PRO A 213 23.78 11.92 16.95
N GLU A 214 24.18 11.95 15.68
CA GLU A 214 23.34 11.43 14.59
C GLU A 214 22.97 9.94 14.78
N ALA A 215 23.87 9.16 15.37
CA ALA A 215 23.62 7.77 15.73
C ALA A 215 22.48 7.56 16.72
N ALA A 216 22.16 8.59 17.49
CA ALA A 216 21.11 8.59 18.48
C ALA A 216 19.80 9.24 17.97
N LEU A 217 19.74 9.73 16.72
CA LEU A 217 18.54 10.38 16.17
C LEU A 217 17.63 9.39 15.41
N ARG A 218 16.31 9.59 15.55
CA ARG A 218 15.30 8.87 14.76
C ARG A 218 14.12 9.77 14.40
N GLU A 219 13.80 9.84 13.10
CA GLU A 219 12.52 10.32 12.60
C GLU A 219 11.49 9.21 12.74
N ARG A 220 10.40 9.48 13.47
CA ARG A 220 9.27 8.57 13.65
C ARG A 220 7.99 9.22 13.14
N ARG A 221 7.35 8.53 12.19
CA ARG A 221 6.06 8.93 11.64
C ARG A 221 5.06 7.79 11.81
N GLU A 222 3.89 8.10 12.37
CA GLU A 222 2.80 7.13 12.39
C GLU A 222 2.31 6.85 10.96
N VAL A 223 2.24 5.57 10.60
CA VAL A 223 1.68 5.14 9.32
C VAL A 223 0.19 4.88 9.53
N LYS A 224 -0.65 5.51 8.69
CA LYS A 224 -2.09 5.25 8.69
C LYS A 224 -2.35 3.75 8.61
N VAL A 225 -3.30 3.30 9.41
CA VAL A 225 -3.64 1.88 9.51
C VAL A 225 -3.96 1.31 8.11
N GLN A 226 -3.49 0.09 7.86
CA GLN A 226 -3.68 -0.55 6.56
C GLN A 226 -3.95 -2.04 6.70
N PRO A 227 -4.73 -2.64 5.79
CA PRO A 227 -4.99 -4.07 5.78
C PRO A 227 -3.72 -4.84 5.40
N VAL A 228 -3.50 -5.95 6.09
CA VAL A 228 -2.50 -6.96 5.74
C VAL A 228 -3.13 -8.33 5.72
N ALA A 229 -2.57 -9.22 4.89
CA ALA A 229 -2.88 -10.64 4.89
C ALA A 229 -1.75 -11.39 5.58
N ASN A 230 -2.10 -12.20 6.57
CA ASN A 230 -1.20 -13.16 7.21
C ASN A 230 -1.48 -14.51 6.59
N ILE A 231 -0.50 -15.05 5.88
CA ILE A 231 -0.62 -16.25 5.07
C ILE A 231 0.25 -17.32 5.71
N MET A 232 -0.37 -18.42 6.12
CA MET A 232 0.33 -19.62 6.57
C MET A 232 0.40 -20.59 5.39
N ALA A 233 1.61 -20.98 5.01
CA ALA A 233 1.84 -21.98 3.99
C ALA A 233 3.10 -22.76 4.35
N ALA A 234 3.07 -24.10 4.24
CA ALA A 234 4.20 -24.98 4.54
C ALA A 234 4.87 -24.70 5.91
N GLY A 235 4.07 -24.41 6.94
CA GLY A 235 4.56 -24.12 8.29
C GLY A 235 5.20 -22.74 8.49
N ALA A 236 5.22 -21.89 7.46
CA ALA A 236 5.76 -20.54 7.50
C ALA A 236 4.66 -19.47 7.46
N LEU A 237 4.75 -18.50 8.38
CA LEU A 237 3.86 -17.34 8.40
C LEU A 237 4.48 -16.16 7.65
N LYS A 238 3.81 -15.70 6.59
CA LYS A 238 4.20 -14.50 5.83
C LYS A 238 3.11 -13.43 5.93
N THR A 239 3.49 -12.23 6.35
CA THR A 239 2.60 -11.07 6.37
C THR A 239 2.89 -10.17 5.17
N VAL A 240 1.86 -9.90 4.35
CA VAL A 240 1.95 -8.99 3.20
C VAL A 240 0.89 -7.89 3.29
N THR A 241 1.16 -6.74 2.68
CA THR A 241 0.10 -5.73 2.48
C THR A 241 -1.00 -6.30 1.59
N ALA A 242 -2.25 -5.97 1.91
CA ALA A 242 -3.42 -6.45 1.16
C ALA A 242 -4.25 -5.28 0.60
N PRO A 243 -3.70 -4.49 -0.34
CA PRO A 243 -4.40 -3.33 -0.91
C PRO A 243 -5.47 -3.71 -1.95
N MET A 244 -5.41 -4.94 -2.48
CA MET A 244 -6.33 -5.51 -3.46
C MET A 244 -6.66 -6.95 -3.03
N PRO A 245 -7.77 -7.54 -3.53
CA PRO A 245 -8.05 -8.94 -3.30
C PRO A 245 -6.89 -9.83 -3.77
N LEU A 246 -6.66 -10.91 -3.03
CA LEU A 246 -5.69 -11.94 -3.39
C LEU A 246 -6.39 -12.96 -4.30
N ILE A 247 -5.66 -13.56 -5.23
CA ILE A 247 -6.13 -14.72 -5.98
C ILE A 247 -5.47 -15.95 -5.36
N LEU A 248 -6.26 -16.96 -5.00
CA LEU A 248 -5.81 -18.25 -4.48
C LEU A 248 -6.23 -19.34 -5.47
N LEU A 249 -5.25 -20.04 -6.03
CA LEU A 249 -5.43 -21.14 -6.98
C LEU A 249 -4.95 -22.43 -6.32
N GLN A 250 -5.85 -23.12 -5.62
CA GLN A 250 -5.54 -24.42 -5.01
C GLN A 250 -6.81 -25.24 -4.80
N ASP A 251 -6.65 -26.56 -4.82
CA ASP A 251 -7.72 -27.50 -4.51
C ASP A 251 -7.85 -27.74 -2.99
N THR A 252 -6.72 -27.77 -2.27
CA THR A 252 -6.65 -28.01 -0.83
C THR A 252 -7.39 -26.93 -0.02
N ASP A 253 -8.05 -27.34 1.06
CA ASP A 253 -8.82 -26.42 1.91
C ASP A 253 -7.93 -25.39 2.62
N ALA A 254 -8.26 -24.09 2.48
CA ALA A 254 -7.68 -22.99 3.25
C ALA A 254 -8.68 -22.41 4.25
N LYS A 255 -8.20 -22.06 5.44
CA LYS A 255 -8.98 -21.27 6.40
C LYS A 255 -8.90 -19.79 6.03
N ILE A 256 -10.01 -19.21 5.58
CA ILE A 256 -10.11 -17.79 5.28
C ILE A 256 -10.76 -17.04 6.45
N LYS A 257 -10.09 -15.99 6.93
CA LYS A 257 -10.64 -15.08 7.95
C LYS A 257 -10.56 -13.64 7.47
N MET A 258 -11.74 -13.08 7.18
CA MET A 258 -11.90 -11.72 6.69
C MET A 258 -11.57 -10.65 7.73
N LEU A 259 -11.26 -9.47 7.21
CA LEU A 259 -10.89 -8.30 7.99
C LEU A 259 -12.10 -7.84 8.81
N LYS A 260 -11.90 -7.61 10.10
CA LYS A 260 -12.93 -7.01 10.96
C LYS A 260 -12.87 -5.48 10.89
N SER A 261 -13.95 -4.81 11.25
CA SER A 261 -13.94 -3.35 11.44
C SER A 261 -12.82 -2.92 12.38
N PHE A 262 -12.19 -1.78 12.06
CA PHE A 262 -11.14 -1.18 12.88
C PHE A 262 -11.77 -0.32 13.96
N ASP A 263 -11.33 -0.50 15.20
CA ASP A 263 -11.60 0.42 16.31
C ASP A 263 -10.27 0.95 16.86
N PRO A 264 -9.98 2.25 16.76
CA PRO A 264 -8.75 2.83 17.31
C PRO A 264 -8.64 2.67 18.83
N LYS A 265 -9.76 2.53 19.56
CA LYS A 265 -9.79 2.38 21.02
C LYS A 265 -9.44 0.97 21.49
N ALA A 266 -9.53 -0.04 20.62
CA ALA A 266 -9.17 -1.42 20.94
C ALA A 266 -7.66 -1.61 21.24
N GLY A 267 -6.86 -0.54 21.06
CA GLY A 267 -5.50 -0.44 21.53
C GLY A 267 -4.48 -1.12 20.61
N ARG A 268 -3.39 -0.41 20.34
CA ARG A 268 -2.19 -1.01 19.76
C ARG A 268 -1.52 -1.83 20.85
N LYS A 269 -1.43 -3.16 20.70
CA LYS A 269 -0.60 -3.95 21.62
C LYS A 269 0.83 -3.40 21.58
N THR A 270 1.29 -2.88 22.72
CA THR A 270 2.67 -2.40 22.88
C THR A 270 3.59 -3.58 22.64
N ARG A 271 4.53 -3.48 21.69
CA ARG A 271 5.56 -4.50 21.57
C ARG A 271 6.57 -4.32 22.70
N ASN A 272 6.97 -5.43 23.33
CA ASN A 272 7.93 -5.46 24.44
C ASN A 272 9.38 -5.17 24.03
N ASP A 273 9.67 -5.00 22.74
CA ASP A 273 11.04 -4.93 22.17
C ASP A 273 11.52 -3.48 21.89
N ARG A 274 10.90 -2.46 22.50
CA ARG A 274 11.29 -1.06 22.26
C ARG A 274 12.52 -0.68 23.08
N VAL A 275 13.61 -0.33 22.40
CA VAL A 275 14.64 0.55 22.96
C VAL A 275 13.96 1.86 23.35
N GLU A 276 14.10 2.24 24.61
CA GLU A 276 13.51 3.46 25.15
C GLU A 276 14.09 4.67 24.41
N SER A 277 13.22 5.53 23.89
CA SER A 277 13.60 6.72 23.13
C SER A 277 12.76 7.89 23.59
N ARG A 278 13.38 9.06 23.76
CA ARG A 278 12.69 10.29 24.17
C ARG A 278 12.34 11.11 22.94
N VAL A 279 11.08 11.54 22.83
CA VAL A 279 10.70 12.54 21.82
C VAL A 279 11.31 13.90 22.21
N ILE A 280 12.17 14.45 21.35
CA ILE A 280 12.82 15.76 21.57
C ILE A 280 12.08 16.91 20.88
N GLY A 281 11.23 16.60 19.89
CA GLY A 281 10.26 17.53 19.30
C GLY A 281 9.55 16.94 18.08
N THR A 282 8.84 17.78 17.33
CA THR A 282 8.08 17.38 16.13
C THR A 282 8.35 18.36 14.99
N PHE A 283 8.59 17.85 13.78
CA PHE A 283 8.78 18.66 12.58
C PHE A 283 7.91 18.13 11.44
N CYS A 284 7.04 18.98 10.87
CA CYS A 284 6.10 18.62 9.80
C CYS A 284 5.28 17.34 10.07
N GLY A 285 4.84 17.14 11.33
CA GLY A 285 4.08 15.96 11.76
C GLY A 285 4.92 14.68 11.93
N VAL A 286 6.25 14.79 11.92
CA VAL A 286 7.19 13.71 12.21
C VAL A 286 7.80 13.95 13.59
N ALA A 287 7.69 12.98 14.50
CA ALA A 287 8.36 13.05 15.79
C ALA A 287 9.87 12.82 15.60
N ILE A 288 10.67 13.67 16.23
CA ILE A 288 12.12 13.50 16.32
C ILE A 288 12.41 12.90 17.69
N GLU A 289 13.00 11.72 17.69
CA GLU A 289 13.36 10.96 18.89
C GLU A 289 14.88 10.93 19.07
N ALA A 290 15.31 10.92 20.33
CA ALA A 290 16.69 10.69 20.74
C ALA A 290 16.78 9.41 21.59
N PHE A 291 17.81 8.61 21.36
CA PHE A 291 18.16 7.48 22.22
C PHE A 291 19.13 7.89 23.32
N PRO A 292 19.10 7.21 24.50
CA PRO A 292 20.23 7.26 25.40
C PRO A 292 21.46 6.71 24.69
N VAL A 293 22.56 7.44 24.78
CA VAL A 293 23.90 7.04 24.28
C VAL A 293 24.63 6.32 25.39
#